data_AF-A0A915AEG2-F1
#
_entry.id   AF-A0A915AEG2-F1
#
_cell.length_a   1.000
_cell.length_b   1.000
_cell.length_c   1.000
_cell.angle_alpha   90.00
_cell.angle_beta   90.00
_cell.angle_gamma   90.00
#
_symmetry.space_group_name_H-M   'P 1'
#
loop_
_entity.id
_entity.type
_entity.pdbx_description
1 polymer ?
#
loop_
_entity_poly.entity_id
_entity_poly.type
_entity_poly.pdbx_seq_one_letter_code
_entity_poly.pdbx_strand_id
1 'polypeptide(L)'
;MTSHDDDASFEVLLPDIWQPLDHFLSLHPKYRRVFNQAIDQLFYGRGPMAAHERHYVALMAASRHRCHYLMNLHRREFERLGGNREWLEGLAHVPLKISNMDALNGVLAHQPWTITTDHLLALTKCSSPANWSLSELVQATIVLAQTHVLCSFILGNGGIEPNTTADESLAASRLQNGKENGQEGEVELLLKRMNELKGIKTCENDHQLSEPQRQRHFLDVHAADPITDADRADVVSVLTGRVAENSNDRTASLYARDLRFSYVDFALCARNGTARTHKIHDLSWEDQGYSCVDELYNEMADILDKKFTLTQNLTYFTMGEYSDVDTTKYRIAVWMYIQSLYGIRHDDYNYGEVNMMLSREMKTFIKTICCFPDKTTASLRQSVMVDFQPSEKVHVLLMIMEARLQAELIYLFRALLRLFTLSSPC
;
A
#
# COMPACT_ATOMS: atom_id res chain seq x y z
N MET A 1 33.84 19.00 -16.71
CA MET A 1 33.39 18.19 -17.86
C MET A 1 32.00 17.70 -17.53
N THR A 2 31.03 18.36 -18.11
CA THR A 2 29.59 18.07 -18.06
C THR A 2 29.35 16.70 -18.71
N SER A 3 28.93 15.71 -17.93
CA SER A 3 28.39 14.47 -18.48
C SER A 3 27.00 14.78 -19.00
N HIS A 4 26.89 14.69 -20.32
CA HIS A 4 25.66 14.88 -21.08
C HIS A 4 24.52 14.00 -20.55
N ASP A 5 23.35 14.63 -20.47
CA ASP A 5 22.04 14.02 -20.48
C ASP A 5 21.95 12.94 -21.58
N ASP A 6 21.84 11.68 -21.16
CA ASP A 6 21.39 10.54 -21.97
C ASP A 6 20.16 9.90 -21.31
N ASP A 7 19.18 10.72 -20.92
CA ASP A 7 17.84 10.24 -20.49
C ASP A 7 16.76 10.75 -21.46
N ALA A 8 16.95 10.49 -22.75
CA ALA A 8 15.85 10.40 -23.69
C ALA A 8 15.12 9.05 -23.47
N SER A 9 14.63 8.81 -22.25
CA SER A 9 13.78 7.65 -21.99
C SER A 9 12.47 7.82 -22.74
N PHE A 10 12.11 6.82 -23.56
CA PHE A 10 10.79 6.74 -24.17
C PHE A 10 9.73 6.86 -23.07
N GLU A 11 8.93 7.91 -23.11
CA GLU A 11 7.82 8.10 -22.17
C GLU A 11 6.77 7.03 -22.47
N VAL A 12 6.57 6.12 -21.52
CA VAL A 12 5.58 5.04 -21.63
C VAL A 12 4.18 5.65 -21.53
N LEU A 13 3.40 5.53 -22.60
CA LEU A 13 2.02 5.97 -22.66
C LEU A 13 1.09 4.81 -22.37
N LEU A 14 0.38 4.90 -21.25
CA LEU A 14 -0.64 3.92 -20.87
C LEU A 14 -1.90 4.09 -21.73
N PRO A 15 -2.68 3.01 -21.96
CA PRO A 15 -3.99 3.10 -22.59
C PRO A 15 -4.91 4.11 -21.89
N ASP A 16 -5.81 4.73 -22.65
CA ASP A 16 -6.69 5.83 -22.19
C ASP A 16 -7.48 5.52 -20.91
N ILE A 17 -7.74 4.24 -20.64
CA ILE A 17 -8.45 3.80 -19.44
C ILE A 17 -7.71 4.13 -18.12
N TRP A 18 -6.41 4.39 -18.18
CA TRP A 18 -5.58 4.80 -17.04
C TRP A 18 -5.47 6.32 -16.89
N GLN A 19 -5.82 7.10 -17.92
CA GLN A 19 -5.72 8.57 -17.92
C GLN A 19 -6.42 9.25 -16.73
N PRO A 20 -7.53 8.73 -16.17
CA PRO A 20 -8.13 9.38 -15.00
C PRO A 20 -7.22 9.41 -13.76
N LEU A 21 -6.23 8.50 -13.63
CA LEU A 21 -5.22 8.57 -12.57
C LEU A 21 -4.17 9.67 -12.81
N ASP A 22 -4.01 10.08 -14.06
CA ASP A 22 -2.99 11.03 -14.49
C ASP A 22 -3.16 12.41 -13.83
N HIS A 23 -4.41 12.77 -13.51
CA HIS A 23 -4.71 13.98 -12.76
C HIS A 23 -3.94 14.05 -11.42
N PHE A 24 -3.81 12.93 -10.71
CA PHE A 24 -3.04 12.86 -9.47
C PHE A 24 -1.54 12.69 -9.75
N LEU A 25 -1.18 11.81 -10.68
CA LEU A 25 0.21 11.45 -10.95
C LEU A 25 1.01 12.60 -11.56
N SER A 26 0.38 13.46 -12.36
CA SER A 26 1.00 14.63 -12.99
C SER A 26 1.54 15.66 -11.98
N LEU A 27 1.02 15.65 -10.73
CA LEU A 27 1.56 16.47 -9.63
C LEU A 27 2.98 16.04 -9.22
N HIS A 28 3.39 14.81 -9.57
CA HIS A 28 4.71 14.27 -9.27
C HIS A 28 5.33 13.59 -10.51
N PRO A 29 5.84 14.37 -11.48
CA PRO A 29 6.28 13.84 -12.79
C PRO A 29 7.34 12.75 -12.72
N LYS A 30 8.28 12.83 -11.76
CA LYS A 30 9.31 11.79 -11.56
C LYS A 30 8.66 10.44 -11.21
N TYR A 31 7.69 10.45 -10.29
CA TYR A 31 6.99 9.24 -9.88
C TYR A 31 6.08 8.72 -11.00
N ARG A 32 5.36 9.62 -11.69
CA ARG A 32 4.49 9.28 -12.84
C ARG A 32 5.21 8.43 -13.89
N ARG A 33 6.46 8.75 -14.24
CA ARG A 33 7.24 7.98 -15.22
C ARG A 33 7.43 6.52 -14.78
N VAL A 34 7.88 6.31 -13.55
CA VAL A 34 8.12 4.97 -13.00
C VAL A 34 6.80 4.21 -12.81
N PHE A 35 5.74 4.91 -12.41
CA PHE A 35 4.39 4.35 -12.36
C PHE A 35 3.94 3.83 -13.73
N ASN A 36 4.07 4.63 -14.79
CA ASN A 36 3.68 4.21 -16.14
C ASN A 36 4.49 2.99 -16.61
N GLN A 37 5.79 2.97 -16.35
CA GLN A 37 6.64 1.80 -16.64
C GLN A 37 6.16 0.54 -15.92
N ALA A 38 5.79 0.67 -14.63
CA ALA A 38 5.29 -0.44 -13.84
C ALA A 38 3.95 -0.97 -14.34
N ILE A 39 2.98 -0.09 -14.59
CA ILE A 39 1.66 -0.49 -15.10
C ILE A 39 1.79 -1.11 -16.49
N ASP A 40 2.61 -0.54 -17.37
CA ASP A 40 2.84 -1.08 -18.70
C ASP A 40 3.44 -2.48 -18.63
N GLN A 41 4.56 -2.65 -17.92
CA GLN A 41 5.23 -3.94 -17.82
C GLN A 41 4.33 -5.01 -17.19
N LEU A 42 3.59 -4.64 -16.15
CA LEU A 42 2.75 -5.56 -15.38
C LEU A 42 1.51 -6.02 -16.14
N PHE A 43 0.89 -5.16 -16.94
CA PHE A 43 -0.40 -5.45 -17.59
C PHE A 43 -0.31 -5.66 -19.10
N TYR A 44 0.64 -5.01 -19.78
CA TYR A 44 0.77 -5.02 -21.23
C TYR A 44 2.11 -5.58 -21.72
N GLY A 45 3.17 -5.50 -20.91
CA GLY A 45 4.51 -5.98 -21.20
C GLY A 45 4.60 -7.50 -21.27
N ARG A 46 5.78 -7.99 -21.64
CA ARG A 46 6.04 -9.44 -21.72
C ARG A 46 6.13 -10.07 -20.33
N GLY A 47 5.81 -11.34 -20.23
CA GLY A 47 5.96 -12.09 -19.00
C GLY A 47 5.40 -13.51 -19.12
N PRO A 48 5.49 -14.29 -18.04
CA PRO A 48 5.09 -15.69 -18.02
C PRO A 48 3.57 -15.91 -18.17
N MET A 49 2.74 -14.93 -17.80
CA MET A 49 1.28 -15.00 -17.94
C MET A 49 0.77 -14.22 -19.16
N ALA A 50 -0.37 -14.66 -19.71
CA ALA A 50 -1.04 -13.90 -20.75
C ALA A 50 -1.62 -12.59 -20.20
N ALA A 51 -1.61 -11.53 -21.00
CA ALA A 51 -2.04 -10.20 -20.58
C ALA A 51 -3.49 -10.18 -20.03
N HIS A 52 -4.44 -10.85 -20.71
CA HIS A 52 -5.82 -10.94 -20.22
C HIS A 52 -5.89 -11.65 -18.86
N GLU A 53 -5.15 -12.75 -18.63
CA GLU A 53 -5.12 -13.42 -17.33
C GLU A 53 -4.63 -12.50 -16.21
N ARG A 54 -3.62 -11.66 -16.48
CA ARG A 54 -3.14 -10.64 -15.52
C ARG A 54 -4.24 -9.64 -15.18
N HIS A 55 -5.02 -9.17 -16.15
CA HIS A 55 -6.17 -8.31 -15.89
C HIS A 55 -7.26 -9.03 -15.07
N TYR A 56 -7.51 -10.32 -15.31
CA TYR A 56 -8.47 -11.07 -14.49
C TYR A 56 -7.99 -11.23 -13.04
N VAL A 57 -6.71 -11.52 -12.83
CA VAL A 57 -6.11 -11.58 -11.49
C VAL A 57 -6.21 -10.23 -10.77
N ALA A 58 -5.98 -9.11 -11.48
CA ALA A 58 -6.21 -7.79 -10.92
C ALA A 58 -7.68 -7.49 -10.61
N LEU A 59 -8.63 -7.99 -11.42
CA LEU A 59 -10.06 -7.92 -11.09
C LEU A 59 -10.38 -8.65 -9.77
N MET A 60 -9.76 -9.81 -9.52
CA MET A 60 -9.89 -10.53 -8.24
C MET A 60 -9.32 -9.71 -7.07
N ALA A 61 -8.15 -9.09 -7.25
CA ALA A 61 -7.53 -8.23 -6.24
C ALA A 61 -8.38 -6.99 -5.93
N ALA A 62 -8.84 -6.26 -6.94
CA ALA A 62 -9.66 -5.07 -6.78
C ALA A 62 -10.98 -5.36 -6.04
N SER A 63 -11.51 -6.58 -6.22
CA SER A 63 -12.73 -7.03 -5.56
C SER A 63 -12.55 -7.23 -4.04
N ARG A 64 -11.34 -7.55 -3.55
CA ARG A 64 -11.05 -7.65 -2.10
C ARG A 64 -11.30 -6.35 -1.34
N HIS A 65 -11.18 -5.22 -2.04
CA HIS A 65 -11.34 -3.88 -1.51
C HIS A 65 -12.51 -3.12 -2.15
N ARG A 66 -13.42 -3.81 -2.85
CA ARG A 66 -14.60 -3.22 -3.49
C ARG A 66 -14.27 -1.95 -4.30
N CYS A 67 -13.11 -1.92 -4.96
CA CYS A 67 -12.69 -0.77 -5.75
C CYS A 67 -13.34 -0.86 -7.14
N HIS A 68 -14.59 -0.39 -7.26
CA HIS A 68 -15.36 -0.53 -8.50
C HIS A 68 -14.70 0.09 -9.72
N TYR A 69 -13.93 1.17 -9.54
CA TYR A 69 -13.14 1.75 -10.62
C TYR A 69 -12.17 0.72 -11.22
N LEU A 70 -11.32 0.10 -10.39
CA LEU A 70 -10.34 -0.88 -10.85
C LEU A 70 -11.02 -2.16 -11.34
N MET A 71 -12.11 -2.59 -10.68
CA MET A 71 -12.89 -3.73 -11.17
C MET A 71 -13.41 -3.48 -12.59
N ASN A 72 -13.97 -2.30 -12.86
CA ASN A 72 -14.45 -1.93 -14.19
C ASN A 72 -13.31 -1.77 -15.20
N LEU A 73 -12.18 -1.17 -14.79
CA LEU A 73 -10.99 -1.01 -15.62
C LEU A 73 -10.48 -2.39 -16.08
N HIS A 74 -10.20 -3.28 -15.13
CA HIS A 74 -9.63 -4.59 -15.44
C HIS A 74 -10.62 -5.50 -16.17
N ARG A 75 -11.93 -5.39 -15.93
CA ARG A 75 -12.95 -6.08 -16.74
C ARG A 75 -12.88 -5.67 -18.21
N ARG A 76 -12.83 -4.37 -18.49
CA ARG A 76 -12.79 -3.84 -19.87
C ARG A 76 -11.49 -4.24 -20.57
N GLU A 77 -10.37 -4.17 -19.88
CA GLU A 77 -9.07 -4.56 -20.46
C GLU A 77 -8.95 -6.07 -20.67
N PHE A 78 -9.50 -6.88 -19.77
CA PHE A 78 -9.62 -8.33 -19.97
C PHE A 78 -10.35 -8.66 -21.28
N GLU A 79 -11.51 -8.04 -21.51
CA GLU A 79 -12.28 -8.22 -22.76
C GLU A 79 -11.52 -7.70 -23.98
N ARG A 80 -10.92 -6.50 -23.87
CA ARG A 80 -10.15 -5.87 -24.97
C ARG A 80 -8.99 -6.74 -25.43
N LEU A 81 -8.37 -7.47 -24.51
CA LEU A 81 -7.24 -8.37 -24.79
C LEU A 81 -7.66 -9.80 -25.15
N GLY A 82 -8.95 -10.03 -25.43
CA GLY A 82 -9.47 -11.31 -25.93
C GLY A 82 -9.76 -12.36 -24.84
N GLY A 83 -9.89 -11.94 -23.58
CA GLY A 83 -10.30 -12.83 -22.49
C GLY A 83 -11.70 -13.42 -22.72
N ASN A 84 -11.91 -14.67 -22.31
CA ASN A 84 -13.23 -15.33 -22.44
C ASN A 84 -14.28 -14.61 -21.57
N ARG A 85 -15.30 -14.04 -22.20
CA ARG A 85 -16.39 -13.30 -21.54
C ARG A 85 -17.09 -14.11 -20.45
N GLU A 86 -17.16 -15.44 -20.57
CA GLU A 86 -17.76 -16.30 -19.54
C GLU A 86 -17.04 -16.20 -18.19
N TRP A 87 -15.73 -15.90 -18.18
CA TRP A 87 -14.99 -15.70 -16.93
C TRP A 87 -15.57 -14.54 -16.11
N LEU A 88 -16.15 -13.54 -16.78
CA LEU A 88 -16.74 -12.38 -16.12
C LEU A 88 -18.04 -12.70 -15.37
N GLU A 89 -18.61 -13.90 -15.55
CA GLU A 89 -19.72 -14.41 -14.74
C GLU A 89 -19.26 -14.90 -13.35
N GLY A 90 -17.95 -14.87 -13.07
CA GLY A 90 -17.37 -15.05 -11.74
C GLY A 90 -16.42 -16.24 -11.63
N LEU A 91 -15.84 -16.45 -10.43
CA LEU A 91 -14.81 -17.46 -10.15
C LEU A 91 -15.23 -18.91 -10.46
N ALA A 92 -16.52 -19.19 -10.59
CA ALA A 92 -17.01 -20.50 -11.00
C ALA A 92 -16.75 -20.81 -12.49
N HIS A 93 -16.50 -19.77 -13.30
CA HIS A 93 -16.38 -19.85 -14.76
C HIS A 93 -14.93 -19.70 -15.26
N VAL A 94 -13.96 -19.64 -14.35
CA VAL A 94 -12.53 -19.54 -14.70
C VAL A 94 -11.79 -20.87 -14.53
N PRO A 95 -10.66 -21.07 -15.22
CA PRO A 95 -9.80 -22.22 -14.98
C PRO A 95 -9.41 -22.35 -13.52
N LEU A 96 -9.32 -23.59 -13.05
CA LEU A 96 -8.95 -23.89 -11.65
C LEU A 96 -7.63 -23.22 -11.25
N LYS A 97 -6.67 -23.10 -12.18
CA LYS A 97 -5.42 -22.35 -12.00
C LYS A 97 -5.66 -20.95 -11.45
N ILE A 98 -6.52 -20.17 -12.12
CA ILE A 98 -6.86 -18.79 -11.73
C ILE A 98 -7.70 -18.77 -10.45
N SER A 99 -8.72 -19.62 -10.36
CA SER A 99 -9.61 -19.68 -9.19
C SER A 99 -8.87 -20.03 -7.88
N ASN A 100 -7.83 -20.87 -7.93
CA ASN A 100 -7.04 -21.25 -6.76
C ASN A 100 -6.20 -20.10 -6.20
N MET A 101 -5.85 -19.10 -7.03
CA MET A 101 -5.11 -17.91 -6.60
C MET A 101 -5.88 -17.06 -5.58
N ASP A 102 -7.21 -17.18 -5.52
CA ASP A 102 -8.07 -16.40 -4.64
C ASP A 102 -7.75 -16.56 -3.15
N ALA A 103 -7.28 -17.75 -2.73
CA ALA A 103 -6.87 -17.98 -1.35
C ALA A 103 -5.65 -17.12 -0.97
N LEU A 104 -4.63 -17.08 -1.84
CA LEU A 104 -3.45 -16.24 -1.64
C LEU A 104 -3.80 -14.75 -1.78
N ASN A 105 -4.66 -14.38 -2.73
CA ASN A 105 -5.20 -13.03 -2.90
C ASN A 105 -5.79 -12.48 -1.59
N GLY A 106 -6.70 -13.23 -0.96
CA GLY A 106 -7.31 -12.82 0.30
C GLY A 106 -6.30 -12.65 1.44
N VAL A 107 -5.35 -13.57 1.56
CA VAL A 107 -4.30 -13.49 2.59
C VAL A 107 -3.36 -12.31 2.35
N LEU A 108 -2.88 -12.11 1.12
CA LEU A 108 -1.97 -11.03 0.73
C LEU A 108 -2.59 -9.65 0.98
N ALA A 109 -3.86 -9.46 0.59
CA ALA A 109 -4.55 -8.17 0.73
C ALA A 109 -4.73 -7.71 2.18
N HIS A 110 -4.83 -8.65 3.13
CA HIS A 110 -5.39 -8.36 4.45
C HIS A 110 -4.48 -8.77 5.61
N GLN A 111 -3.80 -9.91 5.50
CA GLN A 111 -2.96 -10.46 6.57
C GLN A 111 -1.70 -11.11 5.97
N PRO A 112 -0.87 -10.36 5.21
CA PRO A 112 0.25 -10.91 4.47
C PRO A 112 1.29 -11.61 5.37
N TRP A 113 1.38 -11.22 6.65
CA TRP A 113 2.25 -11.89 7.64
C TRP A 113 1.92 -13.37 7.87
N THR A 114 0.73 -13.84 7.46
CA THR A 114 0.30 -15.23 7.56
C THR A 114 0.66 -16.09 6.35
N ILE A 115 1.28 -15.50 5.31
CA ILE A 115 1.77 -16.27 4.14
C ILE A 115 2.85 -17.26 4.60
N THR A 116 2.70 -18.50 4.12
CA THR A 116 3.59 -19.64 4.39
C THR A 116 3.96 -20.36 3.09
N THR A 117 4.93 -21.26 3.16
CA THR A 117 5.29 -22.15 2.04
C THR A 117 4.13 -23.01 1.57
N ASP A 118 3.20 -23.39 2.45
CA ASP A 118 2.03 -24.20 2.10
C ASP A 118 1.10 -23.50 1.12
N HIS A 119 0.95 -22.18 1.24
CA HIS A 119 0.19 -21.38 0.28
C HIS A 119 0.83 -21.46 -1.12
N LEU A 120 2.15 -21.40 -1.20
CA LEU A 120 2.88 -21.48 -2.48
C LEU A 120 2.86 -22.90 -3.04
N LEU A 121 3.03 -23.91 -2.20
CA LEU A 121 2.97 -25.32 -2.57
C LEU A 121 1.58 -25.72 -3.07
N ALA A 122 0.51 -25.20 -2.46
CA ALA A 122 -0.85 -25.44 -2.92
C ALA A 122 -1.08 -24.98 -4.37
N LEU A 123 -0.38 -23.93 -4.82
CA LEU A 123 -0.47 -23.41 -6.19
C LEU A 123 0.50 -24.10 -7.15
N THR A 124 1.72 -24.42 -6.70
CA THR A 124 2.78 -24.97 -7.55
C THR A 124 2.75 -26.49 -7.70
N LYS A 125 2.24 -27.21 -6.68
CA LYS A 125 2.13 -28.69 -6.68
C LYS A 125 0.74 -29.20 -7.10
N CYS A 126 -0.13 -28.32 -7.59
CA CYS A 126 -1.40 -28.74 -8.21
C CYS A 126 -1.15 -29.68 -9.41
N SER A 127 -2.14 -30.50 -9.75
CA SER A 127 -2.08 -31.31 -10.98
C SER A 127 -2.21 -30.42 -12.22
N SER A 128 -1.45 -30.73 -13.27
CA SER A 128 -1.60 -30.07 -14.57
C SER A 128 -3.03 -30.25 -15.11
N PRO A 129 -3.65 -29.22 -15.72
CA PRO A 129 -3.09 -27.91 -16.09
C PRO A 129 -3.25 -26.80 -15.03
N ALA A 130 -3.66 -27.13 -13.80
CA ALA A 130 -3.92 -26.14 -12.75
C ALA A 130 -2.67 -25.64 -12.00
N ASN A 131 -1.50 -26.19 -12.29
CA ASN A 131 -0.25 -25.83 -11.63
C ASN A 131 0.29 -24.47 -12.08
N TRP A 132 0.79 -23.71 -11.12
CA TRP A 132 1.57 -22.49 -11.36
C TRP A 132 3.06 -22.83 -11.43
N SER A 133 3.77 -22.31 -12.42
CA SER A 133 5.23 -22.16 -12.32
C SER A 133 5.58 -21.06 -11.30
N LEU A 134 6.81 -21.05 -10.79
CA LEU A 134 7.24 -20.01 -9.84
C LEU A 134 7.23 -18.62 -10.48
N SER A 135 7.66 -18.47 -11.73
CA SER A 135 7.62 -17.20 -12.46
C SER A 135 6.18 -16.69 -12.64
N GLU A 136 5.24 -17.56 -13.03
CA GLU A 136 3.81 -17.16 -13.11
C GLU A 136 3.26 -16.76 -11.74
N LEU A 137 3.60 -17.51 -10.69
CA LEU A 137 3.15 -17.22 -9.32
C LEU A 137 3.66 -15.87 -8.82
N VAL A 138 4.94 -15.57 -9.05
CA VAL A 138 5.54 -14.28 -8.69
C VAL A 138 4.90 -13.14 -9.47
N GLN A 139 4.76 -13.28 -10.80
CA GLN A 139 4.09 -12.26 -11.61
C GLN A 139 2.65 -12.03 -11.13
N ALA A 140 1.87 -13.08 -10.93
CA ALA A 140 0.50 -12.96 -10.44
C ALA A 140 0.43 -12.31 -9.05
N THR A 141 1.35 -12.65 -8.14
CA THR A 141 1.34 -12.06 -6.79
C THR A 141 1.71 -10.58 -6.81
N ILE A 142 2.64 -10.16 -7.70
CA ILE A 142 2.94 -8.73 -7.92
C ILE A 142 1.72 -8.02 -8.54
N VAL A 143 1.00 -8.66 -9.48
CA VAL A 143 -0.28 -8.14 -10.01
C VAL A 143 -1.30 -7.92 -8.88
N LEU A 144 -1.46 -8.89 -8.00
CA LEU A 144 -2.36 -8.79 -6.84
C LEU A 144 -1.96 -7.61 -5.94
N ALA A 145 -0.71 -7.59 -5.48
CA ALA A 145 -0.21 -6.58 -4.55
C ALA A 145 -0.28 -5.16 -5.15
N GLN A 146 0.16 -4.97 -6.40
CA GLN A 146 0.08 -3.68 -7.08
C GLN A 146 -1.39 -3.21 -7.19
N THR A 147 -2.33 -4.12 -7.44
CA THR A 147 -3.74 -3.77 -7.53
C THR A 147 -4.34 -3.44 -6.16
N HIS A 148 -3.96 -4.13 -5.09
CA HIS A 148 -4.39 -3.79 -3.73
C HIS A 148 -3.99 -2.37 -3.32
N VAL A 149 -2.74 -2.00 -3.60
CA VAL A 149 -2.24 -0.68 -3.24
C VAL A 149 -2.82 0.41 -4.14
N LEU A 150 -3.13 0.12 -5.40
CA LEU A 150 -3.91 1.01 -6.27
C LEU A 150 -5.33 1.25 -5.72
N CYS A 151 -5.97 0.24 -5.13
CA CYS A 151 -7.25 0.43 -4.43
C CYS A 151 -7.11 1.46 -3.29
N SER A 152 -6.02 1.36 -2.53
CA SER A 152 -5.71 2.29 -1.43
C SER A 152 -5.52 3.71 -1.95
N PHE A 153 -4.76 3.87 -3.03
CA PHE A 153 -4.52 5.17 -3.64
C PHE A 153 -5.80 5.81 -4.18
N ILE A 154 -6.62 5.05 -4.92
CA ILE A 154 -7.85 5.55 -5.53
C ILE A 154 -8.88 5.93 -4.49
N LEU A 155 -9.17 5.03 -3.54
CA LEU A 155 -10.18 5.27 -2.51
C LEU A 155 -9.69 6.31 -1.48
N GLY A 156 -8.39 6.37 -1.23
CA GLY A 156 -7.74 7.41 -0.42
C GLY A 156 -7.86 8.82 -1.01
N ASN A 157 -7.87 8.95 -2.34
CA ASN A 157 -8.16 10.22 -3.02
C ASN A 157 -9.66 10.57 -3.04
N GLY A 158 -10.55 9.65 -2.65
CA GLY A 158 -12.00 9.82 -2.74
C GLY A 158 -12.64 9.27 -4.01
N GLY A 159 -11.92 8.45 -4.77
CA GLY A 159 -12.35 7.92 -6.05
C GLY A 159 -11.84 8.74 -7.23
N ILE A 160 -12.40 8.46 -8.40
CA ILE A 160 -12.06 9.09 -9.68
C ILE A 160 -13.38 9.66 -10.23
N GLU A 161 -13.81 10.80 -9.70
CA GLU A 161 -14.94 11.57 -10.22
C GLU A 161 -14.52 13.04 -10.45
N PRO A 162 -15.07 13.71 -11.49
CA PRO A 162 -14.50 14.96 -12.03
C PRO A 162 -14.81 16.25 -11.26
N ASN A 163 -15.51 16.22 -10.12
CA ASN A 163 -15.92 17.44 -9.42
C ASN A 163 -15.45 17.48 -7.96
N THR A 164 -14.13 17.62 -7.77
CA THR A 164 -13.48 17.87 -6.47
C THR A 164 -13.73 19.29 -5.92
N THR A 165 -14.46 20.14 -6.63
CA THR A 165 -14.72 21.54 -6.25
C THR A 165 -15.47 21.68 -4.92
N ALA A 166 -16.28 20.67 -4.53
CA ALA A 166 -16.99 20.69 -3.25
C ALA A 166 -16.07 20.42 -2.04
N ASP A 167 -15.09 19.52 -2.17
CA ASP A 167 -14.10 19.22 -1.12
C ASP A 167 -13.13 20.40 -0.92
N GLU A 168 -12.74 21.08 -2.01
CA GLU A 168 -11.87 22.28 -1.96
C GLU A 168 -12.57 23.50 -1.37
N SER A 169 -13.85 23.73 -1.71
CA SER A 169 -14.64 24.86 -1.19
C SER A 169 -14.86 24.80 0.33
N LEU A 170 -15.00 23.60 0.90
CA LEU A 170 -15.22 23.40 2.33
C LEU A 170 -13.90 23.39 3.13
N ALA A 171 -12.80 22.92 2.53
CA ALA A 171 -11.47 23.05 3.13
C ALA A 171 -11.05 24.53 3.21
N ALA A 172 -11.31 25.31 2.15
CA ALA A 172 -11.03 26.74 2.11
C ALA A 172 -11.80 27.54 3.19
N SER A 173 -13.05 27.17 3.50
CA SER A 173 -13.83 27.85 4.55
C SER A 173 -13.34 27.53 5.97
N ARG A 174 -12.77 26.34 6.21
CA ARG A 174 -12.16 25.99 7.51
C ARG A 174 -10.82 26.69 7.74
N LEU A 175 -10.00 26.83 6.69
CA LEU A 175 -8.75 27.60 6.72
C LEU A 175 -8.99 29.08 7.08
N GLN A 176 -10.11 29.66 6.61
CA GLN A 176 -10.50 31.02 6.98
C GLN A 176 -10.95 31.13 8.44
N ASN A 177 -11.77 30.19 8.92
CA ASN A 177 -12.25 30.21 10.32
C ASN A 177 -11.16 29.88 11.36
N GLY A 178 -10.14 29.09 11.02
CA GLY A 178 -9.04 28.75 11.92
C GLY A 178 -8.07 29.92 12.16
N LYS A 179 -7.80 30.72 11.12
CA LYS A 179 -6.93 31.91 11.20
C LYS A 179 -7.53 33.01 12.10
N GLU A 180 -8.85 33.04 12.31
CA GLU A 180 -9.51 34.02 13.20
C GLU A 180 -9.41 33.69 14.70
N ASN A 181 -9.11 32.44 15.07
CA ASN A 181 -9.10 32.00 16.48
C ASN A 181 -7.70 31.86 17.12
N GLY A 182 -6.63 32.25 16.42
CA GLY A 182 -5.26 32.21 16.97
C GLY A 182 -4.74 30.82 17.34
N GLN A 183 -5.33 29.75 16.78
CA GLN A 183 -4.84 28.38 16.93
C GLN A 183 -3.67 28.15 15.97
N GLU A 184 -2.57 27.56 16.47
CA GLU A 184 -1.44 27.16 15.64
C GLU A 184 -1.87 26.11 14.61
N GLY A 185 -1.44 26.27 13.35
CA GLY A 185 -1.77 25.34 12.26
C GLY A 185 -1.11 23.97 12.43
N GLU A 186 -1.69 22.94 11.81
CA GLU A 186 -1.20 21.55 11.82
C GLU A 186 0.26 21.48 11.34
N VAL A 187 0.57 22.20 10.25
CA VAL A 187 1.92 22.25 9.68
C VAL A 187 2.90 22.93 10.63
N GLU A 188 2.53 24.03 11.30
CA GLU A 188 3.43 24.73 12.22
C GLU A 188 3.81 23.84 13.42
N LEU A 189 2.82 23.16 14.01
CA LEU A 189 3.04 22.18 15.08
C LEU A 189 3.92 21.03 14.61
N LEU A 190 3.78 20.57 13.37
CA LEU A 190 4.60 19.52 12.81
C LEU A 190 6.05 19.98 12.59
N LEU A 191 6.26 21.21 12.10
CA LEU A 191 7.59 21.81 11.94
C LEU A 191 8.31 21.96 13.28
N LYS A 192 7.62 22.39 14.35
CA LYS A 192 8.18 22.45 15.71
C LYS A 192 8.66 21.08 16.17
N ARG A 193 7.82 20.05 16.04
CA ARG A 193 8.16 18.66 16.40
C ARG A 193 9.32 18.10 15.58
N MET A 194 9.41 18.42 14.28
CA MET A 194 10.56 18.04 13.45
C MET A 194 11.86 18.69 13.94
N ASN A 195 11.81 19.97 14.34
CA ASN A 195 12.98 20.67 14.87
C ASN A 195 13.40 20.14 16.25
N GLU A 196 12.45 19.77 17.10
CA GLU A 196 12.74 19.08 18.37
C GLU A 196 13.48 17.77 18.14
N LEU A 197 13.04 16.96 17.18
CA LEU A 197 13.72 15.71 16.79
C LEU A 197 15.13 15.94 16.22
N LYS A 198 15.36 17.04 15.51
CA LYS A 198 16.71 17.41 15.03
C LYS A 198 17.64 17.83 16.19
N GLY A 199 17.08 18.46 17.22
CA GLY A 199 17.80 18.91 18.42
C GLY A 199 18.13 17.77 19.39
N ILE A 200 17.35 16.69 19.36
CA ILE A 200 17.70 15.44 20.04
C ILE A 200 18.90 14.86 19.28
N LYS A 201 20.11 15.00 19.84
CA LYS A 201 21.22 14.10 19.48
C LYS A 201 20.63 12.70 19.61
N THR A 202 20.53 11.94 18.52
CA THR A 202 20.18 10.52 18.52
C THR A 202 21.02 9.88 19.61
N CYS A 203 20.43 9.73 20.79
CA CYS A 203 21.19 9.35 21.96
C CYS A 203 21.57 7.91 21.71
N GLU A 204 22.85 7.62 21.90
CA GLU A 204 23.49 6.30 21.86
C GLU A 204 22.79 5.24 22.76
N ASN A 205 21.67 5.59 23.39
CA ASN A 205 20.81 4.78 24.25
C ASN A 205 19.88 3.82 23.49
N ASP A 206 19.48 4.09 22.23
CA ASP A 206 18.58 3.16 21.50
C ASP A 206 19.28 1.84 21.15
N HIS A 207 20.61 1.84 20.98
CA HIS A 207 21.40 0.61 20.82
C HIS A 207 21.45 -0.25 22.09
N GLN A 208 21.03 0.26 23.25
CA GLN A 208 21.01 -0.46 24.54
C GLN A 208 19.66 -1.09 24.88
N LEU A 209 18.61 -0.87 24.07
CA LEU A 209 17.31 -1.50 24.32
C LEU A 209 17.38 -3.01 24.09
N SER A 210 16.94 -3.77 25.09
CA SER A 210 16.75 -5.21 24.99
C SER A 210 15.66 -5.57 23.97
N GLU A 211 15.72 -6.77 23.39
CA GLU A 211 14.72 -7.25 22.42
C GLU A 211 13.26 -7.12 22.93
N PRO A 212 12.93 -7.46 24.19
CA PRO A 212 11.57 -7.25 24.71
C PRO A 212 11.15 -5.78 24.75
N GLN A 213 12.08 -4.86 25.02
CA GLN A 213 11.79 -3.42 25.03
C GLN A 213 11.54 -2.89 23.62
N ARG A 214 12.37 -3.28 22.63
CA ARG A 214 12.15 -2.92 21.22
C ARG A 214 10.81 -3.44 20.72
N GLN A 215 10.48 -4.69 21.03
CA GLN A 215 9.19 -5.28 20.68
C GLN A 215 8.04 -4.49 21.30
N ARG A 216 8.14 -4.11 22.58
CA ARG A 216 7.11 -3.31 23.25
C ARG A 216 6.94 -1.94 22.60
N HIS A 217 8.03 -1.19 22.40
CA HIS A 217 7.99 0.14 21.77
C HIS A 217 7.39 0.08 20.37
N PHE A 218 7.77 -0.92 19.58
CA PHE A 218 7.20 -1.16 18.24
C PHE A 218 5.68 -1.39 18.28
N LEU A 219 5.20 -2.24 19.18
CA LEU A 219 3.76 -2.53 19.29
C LEU A 219 2.96 -1.37 19.86
N ASP A 220 3.57 -0.55 20.70
CA ASP A 220 2.92 0.59 21.37
C ASP A 220 2.68 1.78 20.42
N VAL A 221 3.28 1.78 19.22
CA VAL A 221 2.96 2.73 18.12
C VAL A 221 1.47 2.70 17.75
N HIS A 222 0.86 1.52 17.91
CA HIS A 222 -0.54 1.25 17.61
C HIS A 222 -1.46 1.51 18.80
N ALA A 223 -0.91 1.75 20.00
CA ALA A 223 -1.72 2.16 21.13
C ALA A 223 -2.28 3.55 20.84
N ALA A 224 -3.60 3.69 20.95
CA ALA A 224 -4.19 5.01 21.05
C ALA A 224 -3.74 5.64 22.37
N ASP A 225 -3.39 6.93 22.34
CA ASP A 225 -3.30 7.73 23.57
C ASP A 225 -4.56 7.51 24.43
N PRO A 226 -4.47 7.54 25.77
CA PRO A 226 -5.59 7.18 26.65
C PRO A 226 -6.88 7.94 26.26
N ILE A 227 -7.86 7.18 25.78
CA ILE A 227 -9.10 7.65 25.16
C ILE A 227 -10.12 8.10 26.22
N THR A 228 -10.83 9.20 25.97
CA THR A 228 -12.15 9.50 26.56
C THR A 228 -13.24 8.74 25.79
N ASP A 229 -14.20 8.13 26.50
CA ASP A 229 -15.18 7.16 25.96
C ASP A 229 -15.97 7.58 24.70
N ALA A 230 -16.05 8.88 24.39
CA ALA A 230 -16.75 9.41 23.22
C ALA A 230 -16.07 9.04 21.87
N ASP A 231 -14.74 9.11 21.78
CA ASP A 231 -14.02 8.87 20.52
C ASP A 231 -13.95 7.39 20.14
N ARG A 232 -14.13 6.52 21.13
CA ARG A 232 -14.16 5.07 20.94
C ARG A 232 -15.40 4.65 20.15
N ALA A 233 -16.51 5.37 20.31
CA ALA A 233 -17.76 5.09 19.61
C ALA A 233 -17.68 5.41 18.11
N ASP A 234 -17.04 6.53 17.71
CA ASP A 234 -16.92 6.90 16.30
C ASP A 234 -15.93 6.04 15.52
N VAL A 235 -14.76 5.74 16.10
CA VAL A 235 -13.77 4.85 15.44
C VAL A 235 -14.27 3.41 15.36
N VAL A 236 -14.92 2.91 16.42
CA VAL A 236 -15.54 1.57 16.38
C VAL A 236 -16.75 1.57 15.44
N SER A 237 -17.56 2.62 15.37
CA SER A 237 -18.67 2.75 14.42
C SER A 237 -18.19 2.72 12.95
N VAL A 238 -17.13 3.44 12.61
CA VAL A 238 -16.51 3.40 11.26
C VAL A 238 -15.96 2.01 10.93
N LEU A 239 -15.35 1.32 11.90
CA LEU A 239 -14.76 0.00 11.69
C LEU A 239 -15.77 -1.16 11.75
N THR A 240 -16.87 -1.02 12.50
CA THR A 240 -17.89 -2.06 12.77
C THR A 240 -19.26 -1.79 12.15
N GLY A 241 -19.42 -0.70 11.39
CA GLY A 241 -20.63 -0.39 10.66
C GLY A 241 -21.06 -1.59 9.82
N ARG A 242 -22.19 -2.21 10.20
CA ARG A 242 -22.86 -3.24 9.41
C ARG A 242 -23.29 -2.60 8.10
N VAL A 243 -22.55 -2.87 7.03
CA VAL A 243 -22.92 -2.47 5.68
C VAL A 243 -24.19 -3.26 5.33
N ALA A 244 -25.30 -2.56 5.13
CA ALA A 244 -26.47 -3.15 4.46
C ALA A 244 -26.00 -3.73 3.12
N GLU A 245 -26.42 -4.94 2.75
CA GLU A 245 -26.04 -5.60 1.50
C GLU A 245 -26.39 -4.71 0.28
N ASN A 246 -25.44 -3.87 -0.13
CA ASN A 246 -25.56 -3.06 -1.32
C ASN A 246 -25.36 -3.93 -2.55
N SER A 247 -26.02 -3.59 -3.66
CA SER A 247 -25.79 -4.19 -5.00
C SER A 247 -24.30 -4.26 -5.38
N ASN A 248 -23.52 -3.33 -4.84
CA ASN A 248 -22.08 -3.20 -5.03
C ASN A 248 -21.26 -4.35 -4.41
N ASP A 249 -21.74 -4.95 -3.31
CA ASP A 249 -21.08 -6.10 -2.67
C ASP A 249 -21.33 -7.39 -3.47
N ARG A 250 -22.49 -7.49 -4.13
CA ARG A 250 -22.84 -8.61 -5.03
C ARG A 250 -21.93 -8.71 -6.24
N THR A 251 -21.39 -7.59 -6.72
CA THR A 251 -20.47 -7.62 -7.88
C THR A 251 -19.07 -8.07 -7.46
N ALA A 252 -18.59 -7.65 -6.29
CA ALA A 252 -17.29 -8.04 -5.78
C ALA A 252 -17.25 -9.55 -5.43
N SER A 253 -18.35 -10.09 -4.91
CA SER A 253 -18.44 -11.50 -4.52
C SER A 253 -18.40 -12.48 -5.69
N LEU A 254 -18.59 -12.00 -6.93
CA LEU A 254 -18.37 -12.80 -8.14
C LEU A 254 -16.90 -13.16 -8.33
N TYR A 255 -15.97 -12.29 -7.90
CA TYR A 255 -14.54 -12.39 -8.26
C TYR A 255 -13.62 -12.67 -7.07
N ALA A 256 -14.14 -12.74 -5.84
CA ALA A 256 -13.37 -13.11 -4.65
C ALA A 256 -14.25 -13.81 -3.60
N ARG A 257 -13.75 -14.89 -2.99
CA ARG A 257 -14.45 -15.63 -1.92
C ARG A 257 -14.16 -15.01 -0.55
N ASP A 258 -15.09 -15.18 0.38
CA ASP A 258 -14.96 -14.70 1.77
C ASP A 258 -14.48 -13.24 1.88
N LEU A 259 -15.30 -12.31 1.36
CA LEU A 259 -15.06 -10.86 1.46
C LEU A 259 -15.11 -10.31 2.89
N ARG A 260 -15.39 -11.17 3.88
CA ARG A 260 -15.34 -10.84 5.32
C ARG A 260 -13.94 -11.06 5.89
N PHE A 261 -13.10 -11.89 5.25
CA PHE A 261 -11.70 -11.98 5.62
C PHE A 261 -11.03 -10.64 5.35
N SER A 262 -10.62 -9.98 6.42
CA SER A 262 -10.09 -8.62 6.40
C SER A 262 -8.86 -8.51 7.28
N TYR A 263 -8.23 -7.34 7.24
CA TYR A 263 -7.17 -7.00 8.17
C TYR A 263 -7.60 -7.19 9.62
N VAL A 264 -6.70 -7.74 10.42
CA VAL A 264 -6.80 -7.81 11.89
C VAL A 264 -5.56 -7.09 12.42
N ASP A 265 -5.75 -6.28 13.46
CA ASP A 265 -4.67 -5.49 14.04
C ASP A 265 -3.43 -6.32 14.34
N PHE A 266 -2.34 -6.09 13.60
CA PHE A 266 -1.10 -6.86 13.77
C PHE A 266 -0.59 -6.79 15.20
N ALA A 267 -0.66 -5.62 15.86
CA ALA A 267 -0.15 -5.47 17.21
C ALA A 267 -0.95 -6.31 18.21
N LEU A 268 -2.27 -6.45 17.99
CA LEU A 268 -3.10 -7.38 18.76
C LEU A 268 -2.71 -8.84 18.50
N CYS A 269 -2.52 -9.22 17.23
CA CYS A 269 -2.08 -10.57 16.86
C CYS A 269 -0.73 -10.92 17.50
N ALA A 270 0.24 -10.01 17.47
CA ALA A 270 1.56 -10.19 18.06
C ALA A 270 1.49 -10.32 19.59
N ARG A 271 0.69 -9.50 20.28
CA ARG A 271 0.48 -9.60 21.74
C ARG A 271 -0.17 -10.92 22.15
N ASN A 272 -1.07 -11.44 21.32
CA ASN A 272 -1.75 -12.72 21.55
C ASN A 272 -0.92 -13.93 21.08
N GLY A 273 0.28 -13.71 20.52
CA GLY A 273 1.15 -14.78 20.02
C GLY A 273 0.68 -15.45 18.73
N THR A 274 -0.30 -14.88 18.02
CA THR A 274 -0.82 -15.44 16.76
C THR A 274 -0.09 -14.91 15.53
N ALA A 275 0.71 -13.85 15.67
CA ALA A 275 1.60 -13.35 14.62
C ALA A 275 3.00 -13.07 15.19
N ARG A 276 4.03 -13.22 14.35
CA ARG A 276 5.41 -12.92 14.70
C ARG A 276 5.87 -11.67 13.97
N THR A 277 6.46 -10.73 14.71
CA THR A 277 7.12 -9.55 14.13
C THR A 277 8.23 -9.98 13.18
N HIS A 278 8.18 -9.43 11.96
CA HIS A 278 9.23 -9.56 10.97
C HIS A 278 10.27 -8.49 11.24
N LYS A 279 11.51 -8.89 11.51
CA LYS A 279 12.60 -7.93 11.67
C LYS A 279 13.19 -7.66 10.30
N ILE A 280 13.38 -6.39 9.94
CA ILE A 280 13.81 -6.03 8.58
C ILE A 280 15.16 -6.67 8.19
N HIS A 281 16.05 -6.90 9.15
CA HIS A 281 17.34 -7.56 8.91
C HIS A 281 17.25 -9.07 8.67
N ASP A 282 16.11 -9.71 8.98
CA ASP A 282 15.90 -11.12 8.64
C ASP A 282 15.66 -11.28 7.12
N LEU A 283 14.97 -10.31 6.51
CA LEU A 283 14.74 -10.21 5.08
C LEU A 283 14.33 -8.77 4.74
N SER A 284 15.11 -8.14 3.86
CA SER A 284 14.83 -6.81 3.31
C SER A 284 14.65 -6.88 1.79
N TRP A 285 14.14 -5.80 1.20
CA TRP A 285 14.07 -5.71 -0.26
C TRP A 285 15.49 -5.69 -0.85
N GLU A 286 16.37 -4.91 -0.25
CA GLU A 286 17.70 -4.60 -0.71
C GLU A 286 18.65 -5.81 -0.64
N ASP A 287 18.53 -6.63 0.42
CA ASP A 287 19.46 -7.75 0.64
C ASP A 287 19.04 -9.03 -0.09
N GLN A 288 17.74 -9.36 -0.13
CA GLN A 288 17.26 -10.61 -0.75
C GLN A 288 16.04 -10.45 -1.64
N GLY A 289 15.16 -9.49 -1.39
CA GLY A 289 13.92 -9.32 -2.14
C GLY A 289 14.15 -9.04 -3.62
N TYR A 290 15.06 -8.11 -3.93
CA TYR A 290 15.43 -7.74 -5.30
C TYR A 290 15.88 -8.97 -6.10
N SER A 291 16.90 -9.68 -5.61
CA SER A 291 17.47 -10.84 -6.30
C SER A 291 16.45 -11.96 -6.50
N CYS A 292 15.53 -12.14 -5.54
CA CYS A 292 14.46 -13.13 -5.65
C CYS A 292 13.47 -12.78 -6.78
N VAL A 293 13.13 -11.50 -6.96
CA VAL A 293 12.28 -11.07 -8.08
C VAL A 293 13.07 -11.12 -9.38
N ASP A 294 14.33 -10.72 -9.37
CA ASP A 294 15.18 -10.67 -10.56
C ASP A 294 15.32 -12.04 -11.23
N GLU A 295 15.47 -13.10 -10.43
CA GLU A 295 15.56 -14.48 -10.92
C GLU A 295 14.25 -14.98 -11.56
N LEU A 296 13.10 -14.52 -11.07
CA LEU A 296 11.78 -15.08 -11.44
C LEU A 296 10.98 -14.19 -12.40
N TYR A 297 11.22 -12.88 -12.37
CA TYR A 297 10.58 -11.83 -13.16
C TYR A 297 11.49 -10.58 -13.27
N ASN A 298 12.66 -10.77 -13.90
CA ASN A 298 13.72 -9.77 -14.10
C ASN A 298 13.23 -8.36 -14.45
N GLU A 299 12.34 -8.24 -15.44
CA GLU A 299 11.89 -6.93 -15.93
C GLU A 299 11.19 -6.08 -14.87
N MET A 300 10.66 -6.71 -13.82
CA MET A 300 9.94 -6.02 -12.74
C MET A 300 10.84 -5.65 -11.55
N ALA A 301 11.98 -6.32 -11.37
CA ALA A 301 12.88 -6.10 -10.23
C ALA A 301 13.41 -4.65 -10.21
N ASP A 302 14.01 -4.22 -11.33
CA ASP A 302 14.50 -2.85 -11.51
C ASP A 302 13.41 -1.79 -11.34
N ILE A 303 12.20 -2.09 -11.82
CA ILE A 303 11.08 -1.15 -11.75
C ILE A 303 10.62 -1.00 -10.29
N LEU A 304 10.45 -2.10 -9.56
CA LEU A 304 10.08 -2.07 -8.14
C LEU A 304 11.12 -1.33 -7.30
N ASP A 305 12.41 -1.59 -7.55
CA ASP A 305 13.50 -0.92 -6.85
C ASP A 305 13.46 0.60 -7.04
N LYS A 306 13.28 1.04 -8.30
CA LYS A 306 13.09 2.46 -8.63
C LYS A 306 11.85 3.04 -7.95
N LYS A 307 10.72 2.32 -7.90
CA LYS A 307 9.50 2.80 -7.23
C LYS A 307 9.74 3.04 -5.74
N PHE A 308 10.33 2.06 -5.04
CA PHE A 308 10.58 2.16 -3.60
C PHE A 308 11.58 3.27 -3.29
N THR A 309 12.73 3.25 -3.96
CA THR A 309 13.80 4.21 -3.74
C THR A 309 13.36 5.63 -4.10
N LEU A 310 12.67 5.83 -5.23
CA LEU A 310 12.19 7.15 -5.62
C LEU A 310 11.18 7.70 -4.60
N THR A 311 10.23 6.89 -4.15
CA THR A 311 9.17 7.35 -3.24
C THR A 311 9.72 7.68 -1.85
N GLN A 312 10.67 6.90 -1.35
CA GLN A 312 11.36 7.18 -0.09
C GLN A 312 12.24 8.44 -0.15
N ASN A 313 12.72 8.83 -1.33
CA ASN A 313 13.58 10.00 -1.53
C ASN A 313 12.84 11.22 -2.09
N LEU A 314 11.61 11.07 -2.57
CA LEU A 314 10.86 12.15 -3.17
C LEU A 314 10.62 13.26 -2.13
N THR A 315 11.07 14.45 -2.46
CA THR A 315 10.87 15.66 -1.67
C THR A 315 10.97 16.88 -2.58
N TYR A 316 10.18 17.90 -2.25
CA TYR A 316 10.26 19.22 -2.88
C TYR A 316 10.79 20.27 -1.90
N PHE A 317 11.22 19.83 -0.71
CA PHE A 317 11.61 20.70 0.41
C PHE A 317 10.55 21.73 0.79
N THR A 318 9.28 21.33 0.71
CA THR A 318 8.12 22.15 1.06
C THR A 318 7.23 21.42 2.07
N MET A 319 6.48 22.19 2.85
CA MET A 319 5.37 21.69 3.64
C MET A 319 4.33 22.81 3.83
N GLY A 320 3.13 22.65 3.26
CA GLY A 320 2.08 23.66 3.32
C GLY A 320 2.48 24.95 2.60
N GLU A 321 2.52 26.07 3.32
CA GLU A 321 2.97 27.38 2.80
C GLU A 321 4.49 27.60 2.97
N TYR A 322 5.21 26.67 3.60
CA TYR A 322 6.63 26.83 3.94
C TYR A 322 7.57 26.17 2.91
N SER A 323 8.63 26.88 2.54
CA SER A 323 9.74 26.38 1.71
C SER A 323 10.98 26.05 2.55
N ASP A 324 11.97 25.38 1.94
CA ASP A 324 13.24 25.00 2.55
C ASP A 324 13.08 24.10 3.79
N VAL A 325 12.04 23.27 3.78
CA VAL A 325 11.70 22.34 4.85
C VAL A 325 12.24 20.95 4.52
N ASP A 326 13.16 20.44 5.34
CA ASP A 326 13.51 19.02 5.32
C ASP A 326 12.41 18.18 5.98
N THR A 327 11.60 17.52 5.16
CA THR A 327 10.47 16.68 5.55
C THR A 327 10.84 15.22 5.85
N THR A 328 12.13 14.87 5.83
CA THR A 328 12.59 13.47 5.93
C THR A 328 12.05 12.75 7.15
N LYS A 329 12.02 13.40 8.32
CA LYS A 329 11.47 12.81 9.55
C LYS A 329 9.99 12.42 9.43
N TYR A 330 9.17 13.29 8.84
CA TYR A 330 7.76 12.98 8.61
C TYR A 330 7.56 11.87 7.59
N ARG A 331 8.27 11.92 6.46
CA ARG A 331 8.22 10.90 5.41
C ARG A 331 8.62 9.52 5.95
N ILE A 332 9.71 9.43 6.70
CA ILE A 332 10.12 8.19 7.37
C ILE A 332 9.05 7.73 8.37
N ALA A 333 8.50 8.62 9.20
CA ALA A 333 7.46 8.24 10.15
C ALA A 333 6.19 7.68 9.48
N VAL A 334 5.75 8.25 8.35
CA VAL A 334 4.66 7.69 7.54
C VAL A 334 5.01 6.28 7.07
N TRP A 335 6.18 6.09 6.46
CA TRP A 335 6.64 4.78 5.97
C TRP A 335 6.71 3.74 7.08
N MET A 336 7.35 4.07 8.20
CA MET A 336 7.55 3.17 9.33
C MET A 336 6.25 2.82 10.03
N TYR A 337 5.28 3.75 10.10
CA TYR A 337 3.95 3.44 10.61
C TYR A 337 3.21 2.43 9.73
N ILE A 338 3.31 2.55 8.41
CA ILE A 338 2.66 1.60 7.49
C ILE A 338 3.32 0.23 7.59
N GLN A 339 4.65 0.16 7.57
CA GLN A 339 5.39 -1.09 7.79
C GLN A 339 5.01 -1.74 9.13
N SER A 340 4.82 -0.95 10.19
CA SER A 340 4.40 -1.47 11.50
C SER A 340 2.98 -2.02 11.51
N LEU A 341 2.04 -1.47 10.72
CA LEU A 341 0.70 -2.04 10.54
C LEU A 341 0.75 -3.47 10.02
N TYR A 342 1.76 -3.80 9.20
CA TYR A 342 1.95 -5.15 8.67
C TYR A 342 2.93 -5.99 9.48
N GLY A 343 3.49 -5.46 10.56
CA GLY A 343 4.36 -6.22 11.47
C GLY A 343 5.83 -6.24 11.10
N ILE A 344 6.28 -5.31 10.26
CA ILE A 344 7.68 -5.17 9.84
C ILE A 344 8.35 -4.13 10.72
N ARG A 345 9.37 -4.55 11.47
CA ARG A 345 10.09 -3.75 12.46
C ARG A 345 11.50 -3.43 11.98
N HIS A 346 11.81 -2.13 11.94
CA HIS A 346 13.15 -1.60 11.71
C HIS A 346 13.84 -1.38 13.06
N ASP A 347 14.84 -2.22 13.37
CA ASP A 347 15.49 -2.26 14.69
C ASP A 347 16.38 -1.05 14.98
N ASP A 348 16.74 -0.30 13.94
CA ASP A 348 17.52 0.93 13.96
C ASP A 348 16.63 2.20 14.02
N TYR A 349 15.31 2.04 13.98
CA TYR A 349 14.36 3.15 14.01
C TYR A 349 13.67 3.29 15.37
N ASN A 350 13.67 4.52 15.90
CA ASN A 350 12.92 4.85 17.10
C ASN A 350 11.43 5.06 16.77
N TYR A 351 10.64 4.02 17.03
CA TYR A 351 9.19 4.04 16.79
C TYR A 351 8.42 5.09 17.62
N GLY A 352 9.00 5.66 18.67
CA GLY A 352 8.46 6.84 19.35
C GLY A 352 8.34 8.07 18.44
N GLU A 353 9.22 8.20 17.45
CA GLU A 353 9.16 9.29 16.45
C GLU A 353 7.84 9.27 15.66
N VAL A 354 7.21 8.11 15.49
CA VAL A 354 5.91 8.01 14.82
C VAL A 354 4.83 8.78 15.58
N ASN A 355 4.83 8.69 16.91
CA ASN A 355 3.86 9.40 17.76
C ASN A 355 4.13 10.91 17.78
N MET A 356 5.39 11.31 17.58
CA MET A 356 5.74 12.72 17.45
C MET A 356 5.33 13.28 16.09
N MET A 357 5.49 12.53 15.01
CA MET A 357 5.25 13.02 13.64
C MET A 357 3.80 12.88 13.18
N LEU A 358 3.07 11.86 13.62
CA LEU A 358 1.73 11.56 13.13
C LEU A 358 0.68 11.78 14.22
N SER A 359 -0.29 12.65 13.95
CA SER A 359 -1.48 12.80 14.80
C SER A 359 -2.31 11.51 14.82
N ARG A 360 -3.23 11.41 15.78
CA ARG A 360 -4.16 10.29 15.90
C ARG A 360 -5.08 10.18 14.68
N GLU A 361 -5.53 11.31 14.15
CA GLU A 361 -6.35 11.43 12.96
C GLU A 361 -5.57 10.93 11.75
N MET A 362 -4.31 11.36 11.60
CA MET A 362 -3.43 10.92 10.51
C MET A 362 -3.17 9.41 10.56
N LYS A 363 -2.91 8.86 11.75
CA LYS A 363 -2.78 7.40 11.94
C LYS A 363 -4.05 6.64 11.58
N THR A 364 -5.20 7.15 12.03
CA THR A 364 -6.53 6.58 11.69
C THR A 364 -6.76 6.60 10.19
N PHE A 365 -6.42 7.70 9.52
CA PHE A 365 -6.51 7.83 8.06
C PHE A 365 -5.61 6.83 7.34
N ILE A 366 -4.30 6.82 7.64
CA ILE A 366 -3.34 5.88 7.04
C ILE A 366 -3.79 4.43 7.24
N LYS A 367 -4.16 4.06 8.47
CA LYS A 367 -4.63 2.70 8.78
C LYS A 367 -5.91 2.35 8.02
N THR A 368 -6.84 3.29 7.90
CA THR A 368 -8.08 3.06 7.15
C THR A 368 -7.78 2.79 5.69
N ILE A 369 -6.96 3.61 5.03
CA ILE A 369 -6.70 3.42 3.59
C ILE A 369 -5.80 2.19 3.32
N CYS A 370 -4.88 1.84 4.22
CA CYS A 370 -4.09 0.61 4.10
C CYS A 370 -4.93 -0.66 4.32
N CYS A 371 -5.78 -0.67 5.34
CA CYS A 371 -6.39 -1.91 5.82
C CYS A 371 -7.86 -2.09 5.38
N PHE A 372 -8.57 -0.99 5.17
CA PHE A 372 -10.00 -0.94 4.86
C PHE A 372 -10.33 0.21 3.88
N PRO A 373 -9.67 0.29 2.72
CA PRO A 373 -9.80 1.45 1.83
C PRO A 373 -11.25 1.73 1.40
N ASP A 374 -12.11 0.72 1.29
CA ASP A 374 -13.54 0.85 0.99
C ASP A 374 -14.35 1.58 2.07
N LYS A 375 -13.80 1.72 3.29
CA LYS A 375 -14.41 2.45 4.40
C LYS A 375 -13.92 3.90 4.51
N THR A 376 -13.08 4.36 3.59
CA THR A 376 -12.57 5.73 3.59
C THR A 376 -13.72 6.71 3.30
N THR A 377 -13.98 7.63 4.25
CA THR A 377 -15.05 8.63 4.10
C THR A 377 -14.48 10.00 3.72
N ALA A 378 -15.32 10.86 3.13
CA ALA A 378 -14.94 12.25 2.89
C ALA A 378 -14.58 12.99 4.17
N SER A 379 -15.31 12.75 5.27
CA SER A 379 -15.01 13.36 6.57
C SER A 379 -13.62 12.98 7.09
N LEU A 380 -13.21 11.71 6.93
CA LEU A 380 -11.89 11.26 7.34
C LEU A 380 -10.78 11.84 6.45
N ARG A 381 -11.01 11.98 5.13
CA ARG A 381 -10.08 12.66 4.21
C ARG A 381 -9.91 14.14 4.58
N GLN A 382 -11.00 14.81 4.95
CA GLN A 382 -11.00 16.22 5.32
C GLN A 382 -10.43 16.50 6.72
N SER A 383 -10.32 15.50 7.59
CA SER A 383 -9.84 15.68 8.96
C SER A 383 -8.31 15.63 9.11
N VAL A 384 -7.58 15.41 8.02
CA VAL A 384 -6.11 15.24 8.02
C VAL A 384 -5.48 16.11 6.95
N MET A 385 -4.20 16.47 7.15
CA MET A 385 -3.43 17.25 6.18
C MET A 385 -4.17 18.54 5.80
N VAL A 386 -4.81 19.21 6.77
CA VAL A 386 -5.71 20.33 6.51
C VAL A 386 -4.95 21.51 5.89
N ASP A 387 -3.73 21.72 6.36
CA ASP A 387 -2.84 22.80 5.92
C ASP A 387 -1.84 22.37 4.82
N PHE A 388 -1.99 21.16 4.28
CA PHE A 388 -1.13 20.64 3.20
C PHE A 388 -1.67 21.06 1.85
N GLN A 389 -0.77 21.30 0.89
CA GLN A 389 -1.15 21.52 -0.50
C GLN A 389 -1.77 20.24 -1.10
N PRO A 390 -2.65 20.35 -2.12
CA PRO A 390 -3.23 19.19 -2.80
C PRO A 390 -2.17 18.21 -3.32
N SER A 391 -1.06 18.71 -3.86
CA SER A 391 0.07 17.89 -4.30
C SER A 391 0.73 17.14 -3.13
N GLU A 392 0.85 17.74 -1.95
CA GLU A 392 1.42 17.08 -0.77
C GLU A 392 0.51 15.97 -0.24
N LYS A 393 -0.82 16.14 -0.33
CA LYS A 393 -1.78 15.07 -0.01
C LYS A 393 -1.61 13.87 -0.94
N VAL A 394 -1.49 14.11 -2.24
CA VAL A 394 -1.21 13.04 -3.22
C VAL A 394 0.14 12.40 -2.93
N HIS A 395 1.17 13.17 -2.60
CA HIS A 395 2.48 12.64 -2.23
C HIS A 395 2.41 11.66 -1.04
N VAL A 396 1.68 12.02 0.02
CA VAL A 396 1.44 11.12 1.16
C VAL A 396 0.72 9.84 0.72
N LEU A 397 -0.27 9.93 -0.16
CA LEU A 397 -0.96 8.75 -0.70
C LEU A 397 -0.05 7.86 -1.55
N LEU A 398 0.91 8.43 -2.29
CA LEU A 398 1.95 7.68 -3.00
C LEU A 398 2.85 6.93 -2.02
N MET A 399 3.27 7.59 -0.94
CA MET A 399 4.04 6.94 0.13
C MET A 399 3.27 5.78 0.76
N ILE A 400 1.97 5.96 0.99
CA ILE A 400 1.11 4.92 1.56
C ILE A 400 1.02 3.72 0.62
N MET A 401 0.81 3.98 -0.66
CA MET A 401 0.74 2.95 -1.70
C MET A 401 2.03 2.12 -1.77
N GLU A 402 3.20 2.77 -1.84
CA GLU A 402 4.48 2.06 -2.02
C GLU A 402 4.96 1.35 -0.75
N ALA A 403 4.77 1.95 0.43
CA ALA A 403 5.14 1.29 1.68
C ALA A 403 4.30 0.03 1.92
N ARG A 404 3.00 0.09 1.61
CA ARG A 404 2.10 -1.08 1.66
C ARG A 404 2.53 -2.14 0.65
N LEU A 405 2.91 -1.74 -0.57
CA LEU A 405 3.37 -2.67 -1.60
C LEU A 405 4.61 -3.43 -1.16
N GLN A 406 5.60 -2.71 -0.62
CA GLN A 406 6.82 -3.32 -0.09
C GLN A 406 6.48 -4.31 1.04
N ALA A 407 5.56 -3.95 1.94
CA ALA A 407 5.14 -4.82 3.04
C ALA A 407 4.47 -6.12 2.55
N GLU A 408 3.55 -6.05 1.59
CA GLU A 408 2.89 -7.23 1.01
C GLU A 408 3.92 -8.15 0.33
N LEU A 409 4.87 -7.58 -0.42
CA LEU A 409 5.88 -8.33 -1.16
C LEU A 409 6.96 -8.97 -0.27
N ILE A 410 7.37 -8.32 0.83
CA ILE A 410 8.32 -8.91 1.80
C ILE A 410 7.83 -10.27 2.29
N TYR A 411 6.54 -10.42 2.57
CA TYR A 411 5.98 -11.67 3.05
C TYR A 411 5.90 -12.77 1.98
N LEU A 412 5.69 -12.40 0.72
CA LEU A 412 5.83 -13.31 -0.41
C LEU A 412 7.27 -13.82 -0.52
N PHE A 413 8.26 -12.92 -0.53
CA PHE A 413 9.67 -13.28 -0.67
C PHE A 413 10.14 -14.16 0.48
N ARG A 414 9.68 -13.88 1.70
CA ARG A 414 9.95 -14.72 2.87
C ARG A 414 9.47 -16.16 2.68
N ALA A 415 8.31 -16.35 2.06
CA ALA A 415 7.80 -17.68 1.77
C ALA A 415 8.55 -18.35 0.61
N LEU A 416 8.92 -17.59 -0.44
CA LEU A 416 9.71 -18.09 -1.57
C LEU A 416 11.12 -18.55 -1.16
N LEU A 417 11.85 -17.73 -0.41
CA LEU A 417 13.19 -18.09 0.05
C LEU A 417 13.18 -19.34 0.94
N ARG A 418 12.17 -19.46 1.81
CA ARG A 418 11.97 -20.71 2.58
C ARG A 418 11.69 -21.89 1.66
N LEU A 419 10.86 -21.73 0.63
CA LEU A 419 10.60 -22.79 -0.35
C LEU A 419 11.87 -23.23 -1.08
N PHE A 420 12.75 -22.29 -1.45
CA PHE A 420 14.04 -22.61 -2.06
C PHE A 420 14.97 -23.36 -1.11
N THR A 421 15.08 -22.92 0.15
CA THR A 421 15.90 -23.64 1.14
C THR A 421 15.40 -25.06 1.43
N LEU A 422 14.10 -25.31 1.33
CA LEU A 422 13.51 -26.66 1.49
C LEU A 422 13.73 -27.56 0.27
N SER A 423 13.95 -26.97 -0.91
CA SER A 423 14.06 -27.69 -2.18
C SER A 423 15.51 -27.98 -2.58
N SER A 424 16.49 -27.32 -1.95
CA SER A 424 17.91 -27.63 -2.13
C SER A 424 18.26 -28.94 -1.42
N PRO A 425 18.69 -30.00 -2.12
CA PRO A 425 19.20 -31.20 -1.46
C PRO A 425 20.53 -30.87 -0.75
N CYS A 426 20.68 -31.33 0.50
CA CYS A 426 21.96 -31.33 1.21
C CYS A 426 23.04 -32.12 0.45
#